data_AF-A0A9E2VJT0-F1
#
_entry.id   AF-A0A9E2VJT0-F1
#
_cell.length_a   1.000
_cell.length_b   1.000
_cell.length_c   1.000
_cell.angle_alpha   90.00
_cell.angle_beta   90.00
_cell.angle_gamma   90.00
#
_symmetry.space_group_name_H-M   'P 1'
#
loop_
_entity.id
_entity.type
_entity.pdbx_description
1 polymer ?
#
loop_
_entity_poly.entity_id
_entity_poly.type
_entity_poly.pdbx_seq_one_letter_code
_entity_poly.pdbx_strand_id
1 'polypeptide(L)' 'MNSTIRNERRETRASQPATEEVFLSPQVDIRETKDSYVIEAEMPGVNANGLSVLLEGNELTIVGRRQRDNDGAEIYYR' A
#
# COMPACT_ATOMS: atom_id res chain seq x y z
N MET A 1 43.28 36.93 10.14
CA MET A 1 42.04 37.71 10.31
C MET A 1 40.98 37.11 9.42
N ASN A 2 39.93 36.61 10.08
CA ASN A 2 38.52 36.44 9.69
C ASN A 2 38.22 35.65 8.40
N SER A 3 37.78 34.40 8.51
CA SER A 3 36.41 33.97 8.86
C SER A 3 35.43 34.16 7.69
N THR A 4 34.90 33.05 7.16
CA THR A 4 33.52 32.60 7.42
C THR A 4 33.13 31.56 6.38
N ILE A 5 32.93 30.33 6.87
CA ILE A 5 32.23 29.24 6.18
C ILE A 5 30.82 29.74 5.82
N ARG A 6 30.49 29.86 4.53
CA ARG A 6 29.10 29.92 4.07
C ARG A 6 28.77 28.65 3.32
N ASN A 7 28.02 27.80 4.02
CA ASN A 7 27.50 26.54 3.52
C ASN A 7 26.31 26.84 2.59
N GLU A 8 26.58 26.96 1.28
CA GLU A 8 25.56 27.21 0.24
C GLU A 8 25.39 25.99 -0.68
N ARG A 9 25.25 24.79 -0.11
CA ARG A 9 24.69 23.63 -0.81
C ARG A 9 23.43 23.18 -0.13
N ARG A 10 22.34 23.89 -0.43
CA ARG A 10 20.99 23.30 -0.44
C ARG A 10 20.94 22.31 -1.62
N GLU A 11 21.67 21.21 -1.51
CA GLU A 11 21.50 20.08 -2.41
C GLU A 11 20.33 19.28 -1.86
N THR A 12 19.17 19.54 -2.48
CA THR A 12 18.12 18.56 -2.75
C THR A 12 17.87 17.59 -1.59
N ARG A 13 16.84 17.88 -0.77
CA ARG A 13 16.08 16.81 -0.11
C ARG A 13 15.80 15.79 -1.21
N ALA A 14 16.51 14.67 -1.18
CA ALA A 14 16.28 13.56 -2.06
C ALA A 14 14.78 13.31 -2.00
N SER A 15 14.09 13.58 -3.11
CA SER A 15 12.79 13.00 -3.36
C SER A 15 13.06 11.51 -3.35
N GLN A 16 12.94 10.91 -2.16
CA GLN A 16 12.78 9.47 -2.04
C GLN A 16 11.67 9.17 -3.04
N PRO A 17 11.87 8.26 -4.01
CA PRO A 17 10.76 7.82 -4.81
C PRO A 17 9.79 7.24 -3.78
N ALA A 18 8.73 7.99 -3.45
CA ALA A 18 7.59 7.44 -2.79
C ALA A 18 7.15 6.36 -3.77
N THR A 19 7.41 5.10 -3.43
CA THR A 19 6.75 3.99 -4.09
C THR A 19 5.28 4.33 -3.98
N GLU A 20 4.70 4.87 -5.06
CA GLU A 20 3.29 5.16 -5.12
C GLU A 20 2.61 3.80 -5.02
N GLU A 21 2.19 3.46 -3.81
CA GLU A 21 1.36 2.29 -3.58
C GLU A 21 0.07 2.55 -4.36
N VAL A 22 -0.09 1.87 -5.49
CA VAL A 22 -1.29 1.99 -6.31
C VAL A 22 -2.41 1.28 -5.58
N PHE A 23 -3.28 2.08 -4.94
CA PHE A 23 -4.51 1.59 -4.36
C PHE A 23 -5.55 1.40 -5.46
N LEU A 24 -6.06 0.19 -5.58
CA LEU A 24 -7.19 -0.12 -6.44
C LEU A 24 -8.43 -0.25 -5.56
N SER A 25 -9.49 0.46 -5.90
CA SER A 25 -10.79 0.26 -5.27
C SER A 25 -11.46 -0.96 -5.92
N PRO A 26 -11.65 -2.08 -5.19
CA PRO A 26 -12.37 -3.23 -5.73
C PRO A 26 -13.85 -2.90 -5.94
N GLN A 27 -14.53 -3.70 -6.75
CA GLN A 27 -15.99 -3.68 -6.75
C GLN A 27 -16.49 -4.30 -5.45
N VAL A 28 -17.45 -3.63 -4.81
CA VAL A 28 -17.99 -4.05 -3.52
C VAL A 28 -19.52 -4.03 -3.60
N ASP A 29 -20.13 -5.13 -3.17
CA ASP A 29 -21.57 -5.24 -2.92
C ASP A 29 -21.83 -5.27 -1.42
N ILE A 30 -22.85 -4.53 -0.98
CA ILE A 30 -23.21 -4.40 0.43
C ILE A 30 -24.70 -4.70 0.56
N ARG A 31 -25.03 -5.73 1.34
CA ARG A 31 -26.40 -6.16 1.58
C ARG A 31 -26.69 -6.15 3.06
N GLU A 32 -27.75 -5.44 3.42
CA GLU A 32 -28.29 -5.49 4.77
C GLU A 32 -29.30 -6.63 4.88
N THR A 33 -29.16 -7.42 5.93
CA THR A 33 -30.12 -8.44 6.34
C THR A 33 -30.74 -8.04 7.67
N LYS A 34 -31.76 -8.76 8.14
CA LYS A 34 -32.44 -8.43 9.41
C LYS A 34 -31.51 -8.36 10.62
N ASP A 35 -30.45 -9.17 10.62
CA ASP A 35 -29.59 -9.38 11.77
C ASP A 35 -28.11 -9.04 11.50
N SER A 36 -27.72 -8.76 10.24
CA SER A 36 -26.31 -8.61 9.85
C SER A 36 -26.11 -7.85 8.55
N TYR A 37 -24.88 -7.38 8.32
CA TYR A 37 -24.42 -6.85 7.03
C TYR A 37 -23.54 -7.88 6.33
N VAL A 38 -23.81 -8.10 5.05
CA VAL A 38 -23.00 -8.95 4.16
C VAL A 38 -22.27 -8.03 3.19
N ILE A 39 -20.95 -8.10 3.19
CA ILE A 39 -20.08 -7.28 2.34
C ILE A 39 -19.25 -8.22 1.48
N GLU A 40 -19.37 -8.09 0.17
CA GLU A 40 -18.65 -8.88 -0.82
C GLU A 40 -17.75 -7.97 -1.63
N ALA A 41 -16.43 -8.22 -1.60
CA ALA A 41 -15.45 -7.40 -2.31
C ALA A 41 -14.66 -8.27 -3.30
N GLU A 42 -14.66 -7.88 -4.56
CA GLU A 42 -13.94 -8.59 -5.63
C GLU A 42 -12.48 -8.14 -5.69
N MET A 43 -11.59 -8.92 -5.07
CA MET A 43 -10.16 -8.63 -4.99
C MET A 43 -9.31 -9.71 -5.68
N PRO A 44 -9.21 -9.70 -7.03
CA PRO A 44 -8.41 -10.69 -7.74
C PRO A 44 -6.93 -10.56 -7.37
N GLY A 45 -6.27 -11.71 -7.17
CA GLY A 45 -4.84 -11.80 -6.80
C GLY A 45 -4.52 -11.50 -5.33
N VAL A 46 -5.54 -11.29 -4.48
CA VAL A 46 -5.36 -11.22 -3.02
C VAL A 46 -5.58 -12.61 -2.44
N ASN A 47 -4.55 -13.15 -1.81
CA ASN A 47 -4.62 -14.42 -1.09
C ASN A 47 -5.07 -14.21 0.35
N ALA A 48 -5.49 -15.28 1.04
CA ALA A 48 -5.93 -15.21 2.43
C ALA A 48 -4.90 -14.57 3.38
N ASN A 49 -3.60 -14.82 3.16
CA ASN A 49 -2.51 -14.22 3.96
C ASN A 49 -2.31 -12.72 3.69
N GLY A 50 -2.80 -12.21 2.56
CA GLY A 50 -2.72 -10.80 2.17
C GLY A 50 -3.96 -10.00 2.53
N LEU A 51 -4.94 -10.59 3.21
CA LEU A 51 -6.19 -9.93 3.58
C LEU A 51 -6.13 -9.46 5.04
N SER A 52 -6.37 -8.16 5.25
CA SER A 52 -6.53 -7.55 6.57
C SER A 52 -7.93 -6.98 6.70
N VAL A 53 -8.59 -7.29 7.81
CA VAL A 53 -9.92 -6.76 8.15
C VAL A 53 -9.84 -6.12 9.52
N LEU A 54 -10.25 -4.86 9.61
CA LEU A 54 -10.25 -4.08 10.84
C LEU A 54 -11.62 -3.43 11.02
N LEU A 55 -12.19 -3.54 12.21
CA LEU A 55 -13.45 -2.90 12.57
C LEU A 55 -13.22 -1.99 13.76
N GLU A 56 -13.35 -0.68 13.53
CA GLU A 56 -13.20 0.34 14.57
C GLU A 56 -14.50 1.15 14.66
N GLY A 57 -15.28 0.90 15.71
CA GLY A 57 -16.58 1.53 15.90
C GLY A 57 -17.57 1.16 14.77
N ASN A 58 -17.83 2.12 13.88
CA ASN A 58 -18.72 1.97 12.73
C ASN A 58 -17.98 1.98 11.38
N GLU A 59 -16.65 1.85 11.40
CA GLU A 59 -15.82 1.82 10.19
C GLU A 59 -15.22 0.42 10.01
N LEU A 60 -15.60 -0.25 8.91
CA LEU A 60 -14.99 -1.50 8.48
C LEU A 60 -13.96 -1.21 7.39
N THR A 61 -12.70 -1.48 7.71
CA THR A 61 -11.57 -1.35 6.78
C THR A 61 -11.13 -2.72 6.30
N ILE A 62 -11.21 -2.94 4.98
CA ILE A 62 -10.74 -4.16 4.31
C ILE A 62 -9.56 -3.78 3.42
N VAL A 63 -8.40 -4.37 3.67
CA VAL A 63 -7.18 -4.13 2.89
C VAL A 63 -6.68 -5.45 2.32
N GLY A 64 -6.72 -5.57 1.00
CA GLY A 64 -6.15 -6.69 0.27
C GLY A 64 -4.79 -6.34 -0.33
N ARG A 65 -3.74 -7.07 0.03
CA ARG A 65 -2.40 -6.96 -0.55
C ARG A 65 -2.17 -8.10 -1.53
N ARG A 66 -1.90 -7.74 -2.79
CA ARG A 66 -1.45 -8.71 -3.80
C ARG A 66 0.01 -9.03 -3.54
N GLN A 67 0.33 -10.28 -3.24
CA GLN A 67 1.72 -10.71 -3.29
C GLN A 67 2.11 -10.85 -4.75
N ARG A 68 3.14 -10.12 -5.19
CA ARG A 68 3.84 -10.49 -6.42
C ARG A 68 4.70 -11.68 -6.06
N ASP A 69 4.35 -12.87 -6.53
CA ASP A 69 5.32 -13.96 -6.62
C ASP A 69 6.48 -13.44 -7.49
N ASN A 70 7.58 -13.08 -6.84
CA ASN A 70 8.86 -12.86 -7.52
C ASN A 70 9.29 -14.24 -8.02
N ASP A 71 8.89 -14.58 -9.24
CA ASP A 71 9.55 -15.66 -9.97
C ASP A 71 11.01 -15.22 -10.18
N GLY A 72 11.90 -15.95 -9.51
CA GLY A 72 13.28 -15.54 -9.22
C GLY A 72 14.16 -15.41 -10.45
N ALA A 73 14.17 -14.23 -11.07
CA ALA A 73 15.21 -13.84 -12.00
C ALA A 73 16.32 -13.08 -11.26
N GLU A 74 17.16 -13.81 -10.51
CA GLU A 74 18.51 -13.34 -10.20
C GLU A 74 19.31 -13.30 -11.51
N ILE A 75 19.24 -12.18 -12.23
CA ILE A 75 20.08 -11.95 -13.41
C ILE A 75 21.46 -11.52 -12.92
N TYR A 76 22.40 -12.47 -12.87
CA TYR A 76 23.82 -12.21 -12.71
C TYR A 76 24.41 -11.67 -14.03
N TYR A 77 24.90 -10.43 -14.02
CA TYR A 77 25.78 -9.92 -15.08
C TYR A 77 27.25 -10.18 -14.68
N ARG A 78 28.03 -10.74 -15.60
CA ARG A 78 29.50 -10.85 -15.51
C ARG A 78 30.18 -9.72 -16.26
#